data_AF-X0VJ60-F1
#
_entry.id   AF-X0VJ60-F1
#
_cell.length_a   1.000
_cell.length_b   1.000
_cell.length_c   1.000
_cell.angle_alpha   90.00
_cell.angle_beta   90.00
_cell.angle_gamma   90.00
#
_symmetry.space_group_name_H-M   'P 1'
#
loop_
_entity.id
_entity.type
_entity.pdbx_description
1 polymer ?
#
loop_
_entity_poly.entity_id
_entity_poly.type
_entity_poly.pdbx_seq_one_letter_code
_entity_poly.pdbx_strand_id
1 'polypeptide(L)'
;QRYNLRNISVDFGVIKKLARVLRNGRWKATVTTLITAAKPRTKEWRRPRVINIEPGDTREKHYSLAFDIGTTTVCGQLLDLNQGKVITESIDYNGQISYGEDVITRIAYSQKPGGLRKLQRAVVATINGVIAKLLTQSQVDAKYIGHIILAGNTTMTQILLGLDPKYIRLAPYTPVANFFPPIRANSLGIKVGKQVYLFTFPSVASYVGGDIVSGIVGTGVYQRKNLTFYMDVGTNGEIVIGNSDWTVTASCSAGPAFEGGGIRHGIVA
;
A
#
# COMPACT_ATOMS: atom_id res chain seq x y z
N GLN A 1 -8.61 28.96 -12.48
CA GLN A 1 -8.21 27.74 -11.76
C GLN A 1 -9.05 27.63 -10.49
N ARG A 2 -9.70 26.49 -10.21
CA ARG A 2 -10.66 26.38 -9.10
C ARG A 2 -10.02 26.29 -7.70
N TYR A 3 -8.79 25.78 -7.60
CA TYR A 3 -8.09 25.53 -6.32
C TYR A 3 -6.90 26.46 -6.05
N ASN A 4 -6.67 27.48 -6.89
CA ASN A 4 -5.62 28.51 -6.76
C ASN A 4 -4.23 27.98 -6.31
N LEU A 5 -3.81 26.84 -6.86
CA LEU A 5 -2.54 26.20 -6.50
C LEU A 5 -1.37 27.06 -7.00
N ARG A 6 -0.41 27.36 -6.11
CA ARG A 6 0.82 28.12 -6.42
C ARG A 6 2.04 27.22 -6.30
N ASN A 7 3.16 27.61 -6.91
CA ASN A 7 4.46 26.94 -6.81
C ASN A 7 4.41 25.44 -7.17
N ILE A 8 3.80 25.15 -8.33
CA ILE A 8 3.56 23.79 -8.83
C ILE A 8 4.75 23.32 -9.67
N SER A 9 5.14 22.07 -9.52
CA SER A 9 6.02 21.37 -10.46
C SER A 9 5.20 20.46 -11.39
N VAL A 10 5.68 20.20 -12.61
CA VAL A 10 4.98 19.35 -13.58
C VAL A 10 5.83 18.15 -13.94
N ASP A 11 5.26 16.95 -13.82
CA ASP A 11 5.94 15.72 -14.19
C ASP A 11 6.10 15.63 -15.72
N PHE A 12 7.25 15.14 -16.20
CA PHE A 12 7.56 15.15 -17.64
C PHE A 12 6.55 14.35 -18.47
N GLY A 13 5.96 13.29 -17.89
CA GLY A 13 4.89 12.51 -18.52
C GLY A 13 3.64 13.33 -18.86
N VAL A 14 3.37 14.40 -18.12
CA VAL A 14 2.25 15.33 -18.37
C VAL A 14 2.56 16.21 -19.59
N ILE A 15 3.78 16.73 -19.67
CA ILE A 15 4.23 17.59 -20.78
C ILE A 15 4.05 16.88 -22.12
N LYS A 16 4.39 15.58 -22.19
CA LYS A 16 4.24 14.75 -23.41
C LYS A 16 2.84 14.73 -23.99
N LYS A 17 1.79 14.91 -23.19
CA LYS A 17 0.38 14.88 -23.65
C LYS A 17 -0.36 16.21 -23.52
N LEU A 18 0.30 17.25 -23.00
CA LEU A 18 -0.31 18.52 -22.62
C LEU A 18 -1.05 19.19 -23.79
N ALA A 19 -0.36 19.40 -24.91
CA ALA A 19 -0.90 20.11 -26.08
C ALA A 19 -2.15 19.44 -26.66
N ARG A 20 -2.16 18.10 -26.69
CA ARG A 20 -3.28 17.28 -27.16
C ARG A 20 -4.47 17.33 -26.19
N VAL A 21 -4.20 17.15 -24.90
CA VAL A 21 -5.24 17.15 -23.87
C VAL A 21 -5.95 18.50 -23.79
N LEU A 22 -5.22 19.61 -23.83
CA LEU A 22 -5.81 20.95 -23.81
C LEU A 22 -6.70 21.21 -25.01
N ARG A 23 -6.29 20.82 -26.23
CA ARG A 23 -7.10 20.97 -27.45
C ARG A 23 -8.37 20.12 -27.39
N ASN A 24 -8.23 18.84 -27.02
CA ASN A 24 -9.37 17.93 -26.89
C ASN A 24 -10.39 18.41 -25.86
N GLY A 25 -9.93 19.07 -24.79
CA GLY A 25 -10.78 19.64 -23.75
C GLY A 25 -11.31 21.05 -24.06
N ARG A 26 -11.07 21.62 -25.25
CA ARG A 26 -11.39 23.03 -25.58
C ARG A 26 -10.86 24.00 -24.51
N TRP A 27 -9.59 23.82 -24.15
CA TRP A 27 -8.87 24.57 -23.10
C TRP A 27 -9.43 24.40 -21.68
N LYS A 28 -10.32 23.43 -21.46
CA LYS A 28 -10.69 22.93 -20.13
C LYS A 28 -9.98 21.61 -19.86
N ALA A 29 -9.36 21.50 -18.70
CA ALA A 29 -8.65 20.28 -18.30
C ALA A 29 -8.70 20.10 -16.78
N THR A 30 -8.56 18.84 -16.37
CA THR A 30 -8.42 18.43 -14.97
C THR A 30 -7.00 17.92 -14.76
N VAL A 31 -6.40 18.27 -13.64
CA VAL A 31 -5.04 17.84 -13.26
C VAL A 31 -5.08 17.04 -11.96
N THR A 32 -4.34 15.94 -11.91
CA THR A 32 -4.10 15.21 -10.66
C THR A 32 -2.77 15.69 -10.09
N THR A 33 -2.77 16.07 -8.82
CA THR A 33 -1.58 16.55 -8.13
C THR A 33 -1.15 15.59 -7.02
N LEU A 34 0.15 15.34 -6.96
CA LEU A 34 0.81 14.60 -5.90
C LEU A 34 1.39 15.58 -4.90
N ILE A 35 1.11 15.35 -3.62
CA ILE A 35 1.77 16.03 -2.52
C ILE A 35 2.53 14.97 -1.72
N THR A 36 3.84 14.92 -1.90
CA THR A 36 4.71 14.13 -1.03
C THR A 36 4.94 14.96 0.23
N ALA A 37 4.55 14.45 1.40
CA ALA A 37 4.77 15.18 2.65
C ALA A 37 6.25 15.55 2.80
N ALA A 38 6.57 16.84 2.67
CA ALA A 38 7.81 17.40 3.17
C ALA A 38 7.74 17.33 4.70
N LYS A 39 8.82 16.82 5.31
CA LYS A 39 9.07 16.64 6.75
C LYS A 39 8.08 17.38 7.67
N PRO A 40 7.53 16.72 8.72
CA PRO A 40 6.55 17.31 9.64
C PRO A 40 7.01 18.58 10.39
N ARG A 41 8.26 19.03 10.23
CA ARG A 41 8.84 20.20 10.93
C ARG A 41 9.33 21.34 10.03
N THR A 42 9.24 21.25 8.70
CA THR A 42 9.68 22.35 7.82
C THR A 42 8.49 23.11 7.27
N LYS A 43 8.45 24.43 7.50
CA LYS A 43 7.50 25.39 6.88
C LYS A 43 7.65 25.52 5.36
N GLU A 44 8.51 24.71 4.73
CA GLU A 44 8.61 24.62 3.28
C GLU A 44 7.31 24.03 2.75
N TRP A 45 6.50 24.91 2.15
CA TRP A 45 5.24 24.60 1.53
C TRP A 45 5.34 23.33 0.69
N ARG A 46 4.42 22.40 0.95
CA ARG A 46 4.08 21.25 0.10
C ARG A 46 3.98 21.71 -1.35
N ARG A 47 5.05 21.58 -2.15
CA ARG A 47 5.03 21.94 -3.58
C ARG A 47 4.25 20.87 -4.33
N PRO A 48 3.01 21.11 -4.77
CA PRO A 48 2.24 20.09 -5.46
C PRO A 48 2.93 19.79 -6.79
N ARG A 49 2.99 18.50 -7.14
CA ARG A 49 3.47 18.06 -8.44
C ARG A 49 2.29 17.60 -9.29
N VAL A 50 2.08 18.21 -10.45
CA VAL A 50 1.10 17.71 -11.42
C VAL A 50 1.65 16.43 -12.04
N ILE A 51 0.99 15.31 -11.73
CA ILE A 51 1.39 13.95 -12.18
C ILE A 51 0.50 13.44 -13.32
N ASN A 52 -0.67 14.05 -13.52
CA ASN A 52 -1.59 13.68 -14.58
C ASN A 52 -2.35 14.90 -15.12
N ILE A 53 -2.80 14.80 -16.36
CA ILE A 53 -3.73 15.76 -16.98
C ILE A 53 -4.74 15.01 -17.87
N GLU A 54 -5.99 15.46 -17.81
CA GLU A 54 -7.15 14.89 -18.48
C GLU A 54 -7.99 15.99 -19.18
N PRO A 55 -8.60 15.71 -20.33
CA PRO A 55 -9.42 16.71 -21.05
C PRO A 55 -10.76 16.91 -20.35
N GLY A 56 -11.22 18.16 -20.28
CA GLY A 56 -12.50 18.50 -19.65
C GLY A 56 -12.47 18.43 -18.12
N ASP A 57 -13.65 18.21 -17.54
CA ASP A 57 -13.86 18.09 -16.09
C ASP A 57 -14.05 16.62 -15.70
N THR A 58 -13.05 16.04 -15.03
CA THR A 58 -13.06 14.64 -14.57
C THR A 58 -13.03 14.53 -13.05
N ARG A 59 -13.29 15.61 -12.32
CA ARG A 59 -13.09 15.66 -10.86
C ARG A 59 -13.92 14.65 -10.08
N GLU A 60 -15.11 14.32 -10.57
CA GLU A 60 -15.98 13.30 -9.97
C GLU A 60 -15.45 11.88 -10.13
N LYS A 61 -14.40 11.66 -10.93
CA LYS A 61 -13.79 10.35 -11.19
C LYS A 61 -12.39 10.29 -10.57
N HIS A 62 -12.34 10.18 -9.25
CA HIS A 62 -11.08 10.12 -8.51
C HIS A 62 -11.11 8.96 -7.52
N TYR A 63 -10.31 7.93 -7.79
CA TYR A 63 -10.35 6.68 -7.05
C TYR A 63 -8.98 6.32 -6.46
N SER A 64 -8.98 5.50 -5.41
CA SER A 64 -7.78 4.91 -4.83
C SER A 64 -7.93 3.41 -4.67
N LEU A 65 -6.81 2.71 -4.71
CA LEU A 65 -6.75 1.31 -4.29
C LEU A 65 -6.08 1.24 -2.91
N ALA A 66 -6.71 0.55 -1.97
CA ALA A 66 -6.10 0.21 -0.69
C ALA A 66 -5.81 -1.28 -0.66
N PHE A 67 -4.60 -1.66 -0.26
CA PHE A 67 -4.18 -3.05 -0.15
C PHE A 67 -3.71 -3.38 1.26
N ASP A 68 -4.14 -4.53 1.75
CA ASP A 68 -3.54 -5.22 2.87
C ASP A 68 -2.83 -6.49 2.35
N ILE A 69 -1.51 -6.54 2.56
CA ILE A 69 -0.66 -7.65 2.12
C ILE A 69 -0.32 -8.52 3.33
N GLY A 70 -1.23 -9.44 3.63
CA GLY A 70 -1.01 -10.49 4.61
C GLY A 70 -0.01 -11.55 4.12
N THR A 71 0.43 -12.37 5.06
CA THR A 71 1.28 -13.54 4.73
C THR A 71 0.45 -14.55 3.92
N THR A 72 -0.78 -14.83 4.33
CA THR A 72 -1.66 -15.82 3.69
C THR A 72 -2.51 -15.26 2.57
N THR A 73 -3.05 -14.05 2.75
CA THR A 73 -4.00 -13.42 1.81
C THR A 73 -3.54 -12.03 1.37
N VAL A 74 -4.06 -11.58 0.24
CA VAL A 74 -3.95 -10.21 -0.25
C VAL A 74 -5.36 -9.67 -0.43
N CYS A 75 -5.71 -8.67 0.37
CA CYS A 75 -7.00 -8.00 0.34
C CYS A 75 -6.84 -6.65 -0.36
N GLY A 76 -7.77 -6.34 -1.27
CA GLY A 76 -7.79 -5.06 -1.98
C GLY A 76 -9.16 -4.43 -1.95
N GLN A 77 -9.21 -3.11 -1.78
CA GLN A 77 -10.41 -2.30 -1.88
C GLN A 77 -10.23 -1.20 -2.92
N LEU A 78 -11.30 -0.90 -3.66
CA LEU A 78 -11.40 0.27 -4.51
C LEU A 78 -12.26 1.32 -3.83
N LEU A 79 -11.74 2.55 -3.69
CA LEU A 79 -12.41 3.64 -3.00
C LEU A 79 -12.72 4.80 -3.94
N ASP A 80 -13.90 5.39 -3.78
CA ASP A 80 -14.24 6.72 -4.30
C ASP A 80 -13.71 7.79 -3.34
N LEU A 81 -12.77 8.61 -3.80
CA LEU A 81 -12.14 9.64 -2.98
C LEU A 81 -12.97 10.92 -2.83
N ASN A 82 -13.95 11.14 -3.71
CA ASN A 82 -14.88 12.25 -3.56
C ASN A 82 -15.93 11.94 -2.49
N GLN A 83 -16.36 10.67 -2.40
CA GLN A 83 -17.36 10.23 -1.43
C GLN A 83 -16.77 9.67 -0.13
N GLY A 84 -15.51 9.25 -0.15
CA GLY A 84 -14.86 8.57 0.98
C GLY A 84 -15.43 7.18 1.26
N LYS A 85 -15.84 6.46 0.21
CA LYS A 85 -16.53 5.16 0.32
C LYS A 85 -15.81 4.05 -0.43
N VAL A 86 -15.86 2.84 0.11
CA VAL A 86 -15.46 1.62 -0.60
C VAL A 86 -16.54 1.30 -1.64
N ILE A 87 -16.12 1.11 -2.89
CA ILE A 87 -16.99 0.74 -4.02
C ILE A 87 -17.12 -0.77 -4.11
N THR A 88 -15.99 -1.46 -4.00
CA THR A 88 -15.90 -2.91 -4.09
C THR A 88 -14.60 -3.39 -3.45
N GLU A 89 -14.58 -4.66 -3.08
CA GLU A 89 -13.45 -5.32 -2.45
C GLU A 89 -13.24 -6.71 -3.05
N SER A 90 -12.01 -7.20 -2.96
CA SER A 90 -11.64 -8.51 -3.45
C SER A 90 -10.47 -9.03 -2.63
N ILE A 91 -10.46 -10.34 -2.42
CA ILE A 91 -9.41 -11.08 -1.73
C ILE A 91 -8.85 -12.16 -2.65
N ASP A 92 -7.60 -12.53 -2.45
CA ASP A 92 -6.99 -13.72 -3.04
C ASP A 92 -5.92 -14.28 -2.12
N TYR A 93 -5.53 -15.55 -2.33
CA TYR A 93 -4.39 -16.11 -1.63
C TYR A 93 -3.10 -15.43 -2.09
N ASN A 94 -2.22 -15.13 -1.15
CA ASN A 94 -0.90 -14.59 -1.45
C ASN A 94 -0.09 -15.64 -2.21
N GLY A 95 0.20 -15.39 -3.49
CA GLY A 95 0.90 -16.33 -4.36
C GLY A 95 2.32 -16.69 -3.89
N GLN A 96 2.83 -16.00 -2.87
CA GLN A 96 4.07 -16.36 -2.20
C GLN A 96 3.99 -17.65 -1.37
N ILE A 97 2.78 -18.14 -1.06
CA ILE A 97 2.58 -19.37 -0.29
C ILE A 97 3.31 -20.58 -0.89
N SER A 98 3.42 -20.64 -2.23
CA SER A 98 4.16 -21.68 -2.96
C SER A 98 5.68 -21.69 -2.70
N TYR A 99 6.20 -20.68 -1.99
CA TYR A 99 7.62 -20.52 -1.68
C TYR A 99 7.91 -20.48 -0.17
N GLY A 100 6.88 -20.54 0.67
CA GLY A 100 6.98 -20.51 2.12
C GLY A 100 5.64 -20.16 2.77
N GLU A 101 5.29 -20.91 3.81
CA GLU A 101 4.03 -20.73 4.56
C GLU A 101 4.09 -19.52 5.49
N ASP A 102 5.29 -19.15 5.96
CA ASP A 102 5.50 -18.05 6.92
C ASP A 102 6.54 -17.03 6.44
N VAL A 103 6.73 -15.96 7.21
CA VAL A 103 7.70 -14.89 6.90
C VAL A 103 9.15 -15.39 6.91
N ILE A 104 9.53 -16.31 7.80
CA ILE A 104 10.92 -16.76 7.97
C ILE A 104 11.35 -17.65 6.81
N THR A 105 10.50 -18.58 6.41
CA THR A 105 10.68 -19.47 5.26
C THR A 105 10.76 -18.68 3.97
N ARG A 106 9.94 -17.63 3.80
CA ARG A 106 10.04 -16.70 2.66
C ARG A 106 11.34 -15.90 2.67
N ILE A 107 11.79 -15.41 3.84
CA ILE A 107 13.12 -14.78 3.94
C ILE A 107 14.20 -15.78 3.52
N ALA A 108 14.17 -17.02 4.01
CA ALA A 108 15.14 -18.04 3.61
C ALA A 108 15.10 -18.33 2.10
N TYR A 109 13.90 -18.43 1.51
CA TYR A 109 13.74 -18.62 0.07
C TYR A 109 14.30 -17.44 -0.73
N SER A 110 14.13 -16.21 -0.24
CA SER A 110 14.62 -15.01 -0.92
C SER A 110 16.13 -15.02 -1.17
N GLN A 111 16.88 -15.74 -0.31
CA GLN A 111 18.35 -15.88 -0.38
C GLN A 111 18.82 -16.91 -1.41
N LYS A 112 17.91 -17.73 -1.96
CA LYS A 112 18.23 -18.64 -3.07
C LYS A 112 18.47 -17.83 -4.35
N PRO A 113 19.23 -18.34 -5.34
CA PRO A 113 19.42 -17.65 -6.62
C PRO A 113 18.09 -17.26 -7.28
N GLY A 114 17.87 -15.96 -7.44
CA GLY A 114 16.63 -15.38 -8.00
C GLY A 114 15.38 -15.49 -7.10
N GLY A 115 15.52 -15.95 -5.85
CA GLY A 115 14.42 -16.20 -4.92
C GLY A 115 13.61 -14.94 -4.60
N LEU A 116 14.28 -13.85 -4.24
CA LEU A 116 13.63 -12.55 -3.99
C LEU A 116 12.77 -12.09 -5.17
N ARG A 117 13.29 -12.19 -6.40
CA ARG A 117 12.57 -11.79 -7.60
C ARG A 117 11.34 -12.66 -7.85
N LYS A 118 11.40 -13.97 -7.55
CA LYS A 118 10.25 -14.87 -7.66
C LYS A 118 9.16 -14.51 -6.66
N LEU A 119 9.53 -14.30 -5.39
CA LEU A 119 8.60 -13.88 -4.33
C LEU A 119 7.95 -12.52 -4.64
N GLN A 120 8.74 -11.55 -5.12
CA GLN A 120 8.25 -10.22 -5.52
C GLN A 120 7.26 -10.32 -6.69
N ARG A 121 7.58 -11.11 -7.72
CA ARG A 121 6.69 -11.36 -8.84
C ARG A 121 5.40 -12.04 -8.42
N ALA A 122 5.45 -12.97 -7.46
CA ALA A 122 4.29 -13.69 -6.97
C ALA A 122 3.28 -12.74 -6.31
N VAL A 123 3.73 -11.90 -5.35
CA VAL A 123 2.84 -10.93 -4.70
C VAL A 123 2.33 -9.87 -5.69
N VAL A 124 3.15 -9.41 -6.63
CA VAL A 124 2.71 -8.48 -7.70
C VAL A 124 1.68 -9.13 -8.62
N ALA A 125 1.82 -10.41 -8.94
CA ALA A 125 0.83 -11.15 -9.72
C ALA A 125 -0.50 -11.24 -8.97
N THR A 126 -0.48 -11.56 -7.68
CA THR A 126 -1.67 -11.56 -6.82
C THR A 126 -2.33 -10.18 -6.77
N ILE A 127 -1.58 -9.12 -6.48
CA ILE A 127 -2.09 -7.73 -6.48
C ILE A 127 -2.73 -7.39 -7.82
N ASN A 128 -2.08 -7.71 -8.95
CA ASN A 128 -2.62 -7.46 -10.27
C ASN A 128 -3.92 -8.24 -10.54
N GLY A 129 -4.04 -9.47 -10.04
CA GLY A 129 -5.26 -10.26 -10.11
C GLY A 129 -6.40 -9.60 -9.34
N VAL A 130 -6.13 -9.15 -8.10
CA VAL A 130 -7.09 -8.42 -7.27
C VAL A 130 -7.51 -7.10 -7.94
N ILE A 131 -6.56 -6.30 -8.47
CA ILE A 131 -6.88 -5.08 -9.22
C ILE A 131 -7.81 -5.38 -10.40
N ALA A 132 -7.53 -6.42 -11.18
CA ALA A 132 -8.36 -6.78 -12.32
C ALA A 132 -9.79 -7.13 -11.90
N LYS A 133 -9.98 -7.88 -10.80
CA LYS A 133 -11.30 -8.18 -10.24
C LYS A 133 -12.03 -6.90 -9.81
N LEU A 134 -11.38 -6.02 -9.04
CA LEU A 134 -11.94 -4.75 -8.57
C LEU A 134 -12.40 -3.85 -9.72
N LEU A 135 -11.56 -3.67 -10.74
CA LEU A 135 -11.90 -2.82 -11.90
C LEU A 135 -13.02 -3.42 -12.74
N THR A 136 -13.05 -4.74 -12.89
CA THR A 136 -14.12 -5.45 -13.62
C THR A 136 -15.45 -5.33 -12.89
N GLN A 137 -15.47 -5.54 -11.57
CA GLN A 137 -16.70 -5.47 -10.76
C GLN A 137 -17.26 -4.05 -10.67
N SER A 138 -16.40 -3.04 -10.54
CA SER A 138 -16.80 -1.63 -10.40
C SER A 138 -17.05 -0.90 -11.72
N GLN A 139 -16.57 -1.45 -12.85
CA GLN A 139 -16.55 -0.77 -14.16
C GLN A 139 -15.77 0.56 -14.15
N VAL A 140 -14.87 0.75 -13.18
CA VAL A 140 -13.98 1.92 -13.11
C VAL A 140 -12.81 1.74 -14.07
N ASP A 141 -12.53 2.77 -14.87
CA ASP A 141 -11.35 2.80 -15.74
C ASP A 141 -10.08 3.05 -14.91
N ALA A 142 -9.07 2.19 -15.08
CA ALA A 142 -7.77 2.25 -14.41
C ALA A 142 -7.08 3.62 -14.52
N LYS A 143 -7.40 4.43 -15.53
CA LYS A 143 -6.82 5.78 -15.69
C LYS A 143 -7.25 6.76 -14.59
N TYR A 144 -8.38 6.50 -13.93
CA TYR A 144 -8.92 7.33 -12.85
C TYR A 144 -8.42 6.91 -11.46
N ILE A 145 -7.62 5.84 -11.37
CA ILE A 145 -6.88 5.53 -10.15
C ILE A 145 -5.82 6.62 -9.94
N GLY A 146 -5.91 7.33 -8.82
CA GLY A 146 -4.99 8.41 -8.45
C GLY A 146 -3.75 7.90 -7.74
N HIS A 147 -3.92 6.95 -6.82
CA HIS A 147 -2.84 6.37 -6.02
C HIS A 147 -3.20 4.98 -5.48
N ILE A 148 -2.21 4.31 -4.89
CA ILE A 148 -2.35 3.06 -4.15
C ILE A 148 -1.80 3.29 -2.73
N ILE A 149 -2.53 2.88 -1.70
CA ILE A 149 -2.03 2.76 -0.33
C ILE A 149 -1.87 1.29 0.01
N LEU A 150 -0.79 0.95 0.72
CA LEU A 150 -0.48 -0.41 1.09
C LEU A 150 -0.11 -0.54 2.57
N ALA A 151 -0.76 -1.48 3.24
CA ALA A 151 -0.43 -1.97 4.57
C ALA A 151 0.01 -3.44 4.48
N GLY A 152 0.81 -3.88 5.45
CA GLY A 152 1.36 -5.23 5.49
C GLY A 152 2.60 -5.27 6.39
N ASN A 153 2.94 -6.45 6.89
CA ASN A 153 4.10 -6.59 7.76
C ASN A 153 5.40 -6.21 7.03
N THR A 154 6.45 -5.93 7.80
CA THR A 154 7.74 -5.42 7.30
C THR A 154 8.37 -6.35 6.25
N THR A 155 8.23 -7.67 6.43
CA THR A 155 8.77 -8.65 5.47
C THR A 155 8.01 -8.60 4.14
N MET A 156 6.66 -8.60 4.19
CA MET A 156 5.82 -8.53 3.00
C MET A 156 6.07 -7.24 2.21
N THR A 157 6.15 -6.12 2.93
CA THR A 157 6.44 -4.80 2.34
C THR A 157 7.81 -4.80 1.65
N GLN A 158 8.88 -5.26 2.30
CA GLN A 158 10.21 -5.29 1.68
C GLN A 158 10.28 -6.19 0.45
N ILE A 159 9.66 -7.38 0.51
CA ILE A 159 9.64 -8.30 -0.64
C ILE A 159 8.91 -7.66 -1.82
N LEU A 160 7.74 -7.04 -1.59
CA LEU A 160 7.00 -6.35 -2.65
C LEU A 160 7.84 -5.25 -3.32
N LEU A 161 8.57 -4.48 -2.51
CA LEU A 161 9.46 -3.42 -2.97
C LEU A 161 10.77 -3.95 -3.61
N GLY A 162 10.98 -5.26 -3.63
CA GLY A 162 12.20 -5.88 -4.16
C GLY A 162 13.43 -5.63 -3.31
N LEU A 163 13.26 -5.35 -2.02
CA LEU A 163 14.32 -5.12 -1.04
C LEU A 163 14.67 -6.43 -0.33
N ASP A 164 15.97 -6.67 -0.13
CA ASP A 164 16.45 -7.90 0.52
C ASP A 164 16.04 -7.97 2.00
N PRO A 165 15.20 -8.93 2.42
CA PRO A 165 14.72 -9.04 3.79
C PRO A 165 15.65 -9.85 4.71
N LYS A 166 16.85 -10.26 4.24
CA LYS A 166 17.78 -11.14 4.96
C LYS A 166 17.96 -10.81 6.43
N TYR A 167 18.20 -9.54 6.75
CA TYR A 167 18.60 -9.11 8.10
C TYR A 167 17.42 -8.91 9.06
N ILE A 168 16.17 -8.99 8.59
CA ILE A 168 14.98 -8.97 9.46
C ILE A 168 15.04 -10.12 10.49
N ARG A 169 15.49 -11.29 10.07
CA ARG A 169 15.56 -12.51 10.90
C ARG A 169 16.90 -12.74 11.61
N LEU A 170 17.88 -11.86 11.43
CA LEU A 170 19.23 -12.04 11.97
C LEU A 170 19.54 -10.93 12.96
N ALA A 171 19.99 -11.28 14.17
CA ALA A 171 20.36 -10.29 15.18
C ALA A 171 21.34 -9.24 14.59
N PRO A 172 21.10 -7.93 14.81
CA PRO A 172 20.13 -7.32 15.72
C PRO A 172 18.71 -7.04 15.12
N TYR A 173 18.25 -7.87 14.18
CA TYR A 173 16.89 -7.88 13.59
C TYR A 173 16.52 -6.55 12.94
N THR A 174 17.26 -6.18 11.90
CA THR A 174 17.14 -4.86 11.27
C THR A 174 16.47 -4.94 9.89
N PRO A 175 15.36 -4.20 9.68
CA PRO A 175 14.82 -4.00 8.35
C PRO A 175 15.71 -3.07 7.53
N VAL A 176 15.55 -3.11 6.20
CA VAL A 176 16.24 -2.21 5.27
C VAL A 176 15.85 -0.76 5.52
N ALA A 177 14.56 -0.50 5.74
CA ALA A 177 14.04 0.78 6.14
C ALA A 177 12.64 0.63 6.77
N ASN A 178 12.27 1.60 7.60
CA ASN A 178 10.94 1.72 8.18
C ASN A 178 10.03 2.69 7.42
N PHE A 179 10.62 3.61 6.64
CA PHE A 179 9.90 4.61 5.87
C PHE A 179 10.37 4.56 4.43
N PHE A 180 9.42 4.46 3.50
CA PHE A 180 9.69 4.42 2.07
C PHE A 180 9.14 5.67 1.39
N PRO A 181 9.89 6.28 0.45
CA PRO A 181 9.33 7.34 -0.37
C PRO A 181 8.24 6.79 -1.29
N PRO A 182 7.30 7.62 -1.78
CA PRO A 182 6.31 7.17 -2.75
C PRO A 182 6.98 6.59 -4.00
N ILE A 183 6.57 5.38 -4.40
CA ILE A 183 7.14 4.64 -5.53
C ILE A 183 6.16 4.68 -6.71
N ARG A 184 6.64 4.72 -7.96
CA ARG A 184 5.73 4.54 -9.10
C ARG A 184 5.26 3.09 -9.13
N ALA A 185 3.95 2.86 -9.08
CA ALA A 185 3.40 1.50 -9.01
C ALA A 185 3.88 0.61 -10.18
N ASN A 186 4.01 1.20 -11.37
CA ASN A 186 4.49 0.50 -12.56
C ASN A 186 5.96 0.01 -12.48
N SER A 187 6.83 0.65 -11.69
CA SER A 187 8.22 0.20 -11.55
C SER A 187 8.32 -1.10 -10.76
N LEU A 188 7.28 -1.44 -10.00
CA LEU A 188 7.13 -2.72 -9.30
C LEU A 188 6.45 -3.79 -10.16
N GLY A 189 5.92 -3.43 -11.34
CA GLY A 189 5.13 -4.32 -12.19
C GLY A 189 3.62 -4.31 -11.91
N ILE A 190 3.12 -3.37 -11.10
CA ILE A 190 1.68 -3.21 -10.85
C ILE A 190 1.01 -2.54 -12.06
N LYS A 191 -0.05 -3.16 -12.56
CA LYS A 191 -0.76 -2.82 -13.82
C LYS A 191 -1.80 -1.73 -13.60
N VAL A 192 -1.33 -0.50 -13.39
CA VAL A 192 -2.15 0.71 -13.25
C VAL A 192 -1.61 1.84 -14.15
N GLY A 193 -2.30 3.00 -14.16
CA GLY A 193 -1.84 4.17 -14.90
C GLY A 193 -0.40 4.59 -14.55
N LYS A 194 0.35 5.12 -15.52
CA LYS A 194 1.77 5.48 -15.32
C LYS A 194 2.00 6.60 -14.30
N GLN A 195 0.96 7.39 -14.03
CA GLN A 195 0.94 8.45 -13.03
C GLN A 195 0.81 7.92 -11.60
N VAL A 196 0.39 6.66 -11.41
CA VAL A 196 -0.03 6.14 -10.10
C VAL A 196 1.18 5.87 -9.22
N TYR A 197 1.16 6.47 -8.03
CA TYR A 197 2.13 6.21 -6.98
C TYR A 197 1.55 5.23 -5.95
N LEU A 198 2.41 4.34 -5.48
CA LEU A 198 2.20 3.48 -4.34
C LEU A 198 2.84 4.12 -3.11
N PHE A 199 2.07 4.17 -2.03
CA PHE A 199 2.53 4.57 -0.70
C PHE A 199 2.38 3.37 0.22
N THR A 200 3.34 3.21 1.13
CA THR A 200 3.30 2.18 2.16
C THR A 200 3.06 2.84 3.51
N PHE A 201 2.29 2.19 4.38
CA PHE A 201 2.38 2.48 5.80
C PHE A 201 3.81 2.22 6.29
N PRO A 202 4.30 3.02 7.26
CA PRO A 202 5.63 2.81 7.81
C PRO A 202 5.67 1.56 8.69
N SER A 203 6.82 0.89 8.72
CA SER A 203 7.08 -0.17 9.69
C SER A 203 7.62 0.40 11.00
N VAL A 204 7.42 -0.33 12.10
CA VAL A 204 8.02 0.01 13.41
C VAL A 204 9.31 -0.76 13.62
N ALA A 205 9.28 -2.07 13.35
CA ALA A 205 10.41 -2.99 13.53
C ALA A 205 10.33 -4.17 12.56
N SER A 206 11.23 -5.13 12.70
CA SER A 206 11.30 -6.34 11.86
C SER A 206 10.00 -7.15 11.82
N TYR A 207 9.29 -7.24 12.96
CA TYR A 207 8.08 -8.04 13.10
C TYR A 207 6.83 -7.21 13.45
N VAL A 208 6.92 -5.88 13.36
CA VAL A 208 5.77 -4.98 13.51
C VAL A 208 5.78 -4.00 12.35
N GLY A 209 4.90 -4.22 11.38
CA GLY A 209 4.89 -3.52 10.11
C GLY A 209 3.78 -2.48 9.95
N GLY A 210 3.53 -2.14 8.69
CA GLY A 210 2.56 -1.11 8.32
C GLY A 210 1.10 -1.55 8.46
N ASP A 211 0.84 -2.86 8.49
CA ASP A 211 -0.43 -3.46 8.90
C ASP A 211 -0.86 -3.00 10.30
N ILE A 212 0.02 -3.15 11.29
CA ILE A 212 -0.27 -2.75 12.67
C ILE A 212 -0.40 -1.23 12.79
N VAL A 213 0.47 -0.47 12.12
CA VAL A 213 0.36 0.99 12.10
C VAL A 213 -0.96 1.43 11.46
N SER A 214 -1.39 0.79 10.38
CA SER A 214 -2.68 1.05 9.73
C SER A 214 -3.84 0.77 10.68
N GLY A 215 -3.81 -0.36 11.40
CA GLY A 215 -4.82 -0.69 12.42
C GLY A 215 -4.91 0.34 13.55
N ILE A 216 -3.77 0.80 14.07
CA ILE A 216 -3.73 1.86 15.11
C ILE A 216 -4.24 3.21 14.57
N VAL A 217 -3.92 3.54 13.32
CA VAL A 217 -4.46 4.75 12.68
C VAL A 217 -5.98 4.64 12.52
N GLY A 218 -6.48 3.49 12.02
CA GLY A 218 -7.90 3.26 11.79
C GLY A 218 -8.74 3.23 13.06
N THR A 219 -8.19 2.71 14.16
CA THR A 219 -8.88 2.67 15.47
C THR A 219 -8.83 4.00 16.23
N GLY A 220 -7.86 4.85 15.92
CA GLY A 220 -7.69 6.16 16.56
C GLY A 220 -7.20 6.10 18.01
N VAL A 221 -6.54 5.01 18.42
CA VAL A 221 -6.02 4.83 19.79
C VAL A 221 -5.10 5.98 20.21
N TYR A 222 -4.22 6.42 19.31
CA TYR A 222 -3.28 7.52 19.52
C TYR A 222 -3.96 8.90 19.72
N GLN A 223 -5.28 9.00 19.59
CA GLN A 223 -6.04 10.24 19.78
C GLN A 223 -6.78 10.28 21.12
N ARG A 224 -6.75 9.19 21.90
CA ARG A 224 -7.59 9.01 23.10
C ARG A 224 -6.71 8.84 24.34
N LYS A 225 -7.17 9.32 25.50
CA LYS A 225 -6.46 9.16 26.78
C LYS A 225 -6.61 7.76 27.38
N ASN A 226 -7.70 7.07 27.07
CA ASN A 226 -7.97 5.74 27.62
C ASN A 226 -6.90 4.74 27.17
N LEU A 227 -6.35 4.02 28.14
CA LEU A 227 -5.44 2.92 27.87
C LEU A 227 -6.20 1.85 27.07
N THR A 228 -5.66 1.51 25.90
CA THR A 228 -6.27 0.54 24.98
C THR A 228 -5.31 -0.62 24.76
N PHE A 229 -5.86 -1.82 24.77
CA PHE A 229 -5.20 -3.04 24.34
C PHE A 229 -5.73 -3.40 22.94
N TYR A 230 -4.92 -3.21 21.92
CA TYR A 230 -5.19 -3.62 20.55
C TYR A 230 -4.45 -4.92 20.26
N MET A 231 -5.12 -5.87 19.62
CA MET A 231 -4.56 -7.14 19.22
C MET A 231 -4.96 -7.43 17.77
N ASP A 232 -3.97 -7.67 16.94
CA ASP A 232 -4.12 -8.22 15.61
C ASP A 232 -3.84 -9.73 15.69
N VAL A 233 -4.76 -10.53 15.18
CA VAL A 233 -4.70 -11.99 15.26
C VAL A 233 -4.67 -12.54 13.84
N GLY A 234 -3.47 -12.90 13.38
CA GLY A 234 -3.26 -13.59 12.13
C GLY A 234 -2.21 -14.67 12.25
N THR A 235 -1.46 -14.89 11.17
CA THR A 235 -0.29 -15.79 11.16
C THR A 235 0.70 -15.44 12.27
N ASN A 236 0.86 -14.14 12.54
CA ASN A 236 1.52 -13.63 13.73
C ASN A 236 0.46 -13.06 14.68
N GLY A 237 0.79 -13.03 15.98
CA GLY A 237 0.03 -12.25 16.96
C GLY A 237 0.76 -10.95 17.23
N GLU A 238 0.15 -9.81 16.89
CA GLU A 238 0.71 -8.50 17.19
C GLU A 238 -0.16 -7.78 18.21
N ILE A 239 0.47 -7.23 19.25
CA ILE A 239 -0.20 -6.47 20.28
C ILE A 239 0.31 -5.04 20.32
N VAL A 240 -0.58 -4.13 20.64
CA VAL A 240 -0.27 -2.73 20.91
C VAL A 240 -1.01 -2.30 22.17
N ILE A 241 -0.26 -1.75 23.13
CA ILE A 241 -0.81 -1.18 24.35
C ILE A 241 -0.44 0.29 24.40
N GLY A 242 -1.42 1.15 24.58
CA GLY A 242 -1.14 2.59 24.65
C GLY A 242 -2.37 3.47 24.63
N ASN A 243 -2.09 4.76 24.48
CA ASN A 243 -3.05 5.85 24.39
C ASN A 243 -2.40 7.03 23.62
N SER A 244 -2.92 8.25 23.77
CA SER A 244 -2.38 9.45 23.12
C SER A 244 -1.00 9.88 23.61
N ASP A 245 -0.56 9.40 24.77
CA ASP A 245 0.66 9.85 25.43
C ASP A 245 1.83 8.91 25.16
N TRP A 246 1.56 7.60 25.08
CA TRP A 246 2.57 6.59 24.79
C TRP A 246 1.95 5.35 24.14
N THR A 247 2.78 4.62 23.39
CA THR A 247 2.41 3.37 22.75
C THR A 247 3.58 2.40 22.79
N VAL A 248 3.32 1.15 23.17
CA VAL A 248 4.27 0.03 23.12
C VAL A 248 3.65 -1.08 22.29
N THR A 249 4.49 -1.85 21.59
CA THR A 249 4.06 -2.96 20.74
C THR A 249 4.99 -4.16 20.92
N ALA A 250 4.44 -5.35 20.73
CA ALA A 250 5.17 -6.59 20.66
C ALA A 250 4.55 -7.49 19.58
N SER A 251 5.35 -8.43 19.08
CA SER A 251 4.91 -9.46 18.14
C SER A 251 5.27 -10.83 18.71
N CYS A 252 4.41 -11.81 18.50
CA CYS A 252 4.62 -13.21 18.86
C CYS A 252 4.27 -14.12 17.68
N SER A 253 4.93 -15.27 17.60
CA SER A 253 4.56 -16.31 16.63
C SER A 253 3.31 -17.04 17.13
N ALA A 254 2.19 -16.85 16.43
CA ALA A 254 0.91 -17.51 16.77
C ALA A 254 0.64 -18.74 15.87
N GLY A 255 0.93 -18.62 14.57
CA GLY A 255 0.59 -19.60 13.54
C GLY A 255 -0.77 -19.31 12.87
N PRO A 256 -0.98 -19.76 11.62
CA PRO A 256 -2.13 -19.35 10.80
C PRO A 256 -3.43 -20.11 11.11
N ALA A 257 -3.58 -20.70 12.29
CA ALA A 257 -4.72 -21.57 12.63
C ALA A 257 -6.06 -20.84 12.47
N PHE A 258 -6.14 -19.58 12.88
CA PHE A 258 -7.34 -18.74 12.74
C PHE A 258 -7.60 -18.25 11.30
N GLU A 259 -6.62 -18.37 10.41
CA GLU A 259 -6.73 -18.11 8.97
C GLU A 259 -7.05 -19.40 8.18
N GLY A 260 -7.31 -20.52 8.87
CA GLY A 260 -7.54 -21.84 8.28
C GLY A 260 -6.27 -22.62 7.93
N GLY A 261 -5.08 -22.05 8.14
CA GLY A 261 -3.80 -22.69 7.86
C GLY A 261 -3.49 -23.83 8.84
N GLY A 262 -2.99 -24.96 8.33
CA GLY A 262 -2.63 -26.12 9.15
C GLY A 262 -3.82 -26.91 9.71
N ILE A 263 -5.07 -26.56 9.35
CA ILE A 263 -6.29 -27.24 9.79
C ILE A 263 -6.85 -28.08 8.65
N ARG A 264 -7.11 -29.39 8.89
CA ARG A 264 -7.54 -30.37 7.85
C ARG A 264 -8.72 -29.93 6.98
N HIS A 265 -9.65 -29.16 7.56
CA HIS A 265 -10.80 -28.59 6.86
C HIS A 265 -10.89 -27.07 7.05
N GLY A 266 -9.77 -26.41 7.35
CA GLY A 266 -9.71 -24.96 7.48
C GLY A 266 -9.85 -24.26 6.13
N ILE A 267 -10.62 -23.17 6.11
CA ILE A 267 -10.81 -22.32 4.93
C ILE A 267 -10.73 -20.85 5.37
N VAL A 268 -10.32 -19.98 4.45
CA VAL A 268 -10.44 -18.52 4.61
C VAL A 268 -11.92 -18.14 4.56
N ALA A 269 -12.32 -17.23 5.46
CA ALA A 269 -13.68 -16.69 5.54
C ALA A 269 -14.03 -15.75 4.38
#